data_AF-A0A094G569-F1
#
_entry.id   AF-A0A094G569-F1
#
_cell.length_a   1.000
_cell.length_b   1.000
_cell.length_c   1.000
_cell.angle_alpha   90.00
_cell.angle_beta   90.00
_cell.angle_gamma   90.00
#
_symmetry.space_group_name_H-M   'P 1'
#
loop_
_entity.id
_entity.type
_entity.pdbx_description
1 polymer ?
#
loop_
_entity_poly.entity_id
_entity_poly.type
_entity_poly.pdbx_seq_one_letter_code
_entity_poly.pdbx_strand_id
1 'polypeptide(L)'
;MAFQPVEYQVEASPLLHDDKGNFWTPLYGHGCSFTPEIFSQVMRNLILNPNLNSSFLARADITLDAPYTEDGVYDPIPMLLDVSGFTLNTVMIRSLIPRNPLVDKPMDQTCLLYSQKGESETKSLVIYLPHFKSPSESPFYHPAVHGIAFLHTFNTESRQGQVSIHYSFFDSAPKTEAVQRTALHLLRILHKHGNGLLNGYVKKVHHDVVLPQAKTQQTYARLKTMYAKDLITSWVEVTDPAKHVFEDLGIAAFLIELWAEMYPNGDNWPGFVDIGCGNGLLTHILIQEGYTGWGFDARKRKSWDAYSPKTQENLKELVLIPSVIQRRDETPSNKTDLANEQGNIQGTHPGTFPKGTFIISNHADELTPWTPILANLSESPFIAIPCCSHNLTGARFRAPPSKEAGVSSSAYASLVAWVSKLAIDCGWELEKEMLRIPSTRKECLLGRRRVFPFSEIDVEDVIAAYGGALGWEENALKLVKVGPRGH
;
A
#
# COMPACT_ATOMS: atom_id res chain seq x y z
N MET A 1 24.46 16.27 9.50
CA MET A 1 24.32 17.06 10.74
C MET A 1 23.08 16.62 11.49
N ALA A 2 23.10 16.66 12.82
CA ALA A 2 21.88 16.47 13.62
C ALA A 2 20.88 17.60 13.28
N PHE A 3 19.58 17.29 13.26
CA PHE A 3 18.55 18.30 13.00
C PHE A 3 18.43 19.21 14.24
N GLN A 4 18.93 20.44 14.12
CA GLN A 4 18.93 21.48 15.16
C GLN A 4 18.28 22.75 14.59
N PRO A 5 16.95 22.85 14.65
CA PRO A 5 16.23 23.98 14.09
C PRO A 5 16.38 25.22 14.98
N VAL A 6 16.40 26.39 14.35
CA VAL A 6 16.39 27.70 15.00
C VAL A 6 14.96 28.20 15.04
N GLU A 7 14.47 28.54 16.22
CA GLU A 7 13.19 29.24 16.38
C GLU A 7 13.40 30.74 16.15
N TYR A 8 12.53 31.34 15.34
CA TYR A 8 12.54 32.79 15.15
C TYR A 8 11.91 33.48 16.36
N GLN A 9 12.48 34.64 16.73
CA GLN A 9 11.94 35.47 17.81
C GLN A 9 10.53 35.95 17.46
N VAL A 10 9.69 36.18 18.48
CA VAL A 10 8.29 36.61 18.29
C VAL A 10 8.18 37.93 17.50
N GLU A 11 9.17 38.81 17.64
CA GLU A 11 9.24 40.12 17.00
C GLU A 11 10.03 40.11 15.68
N ALA A 12 10.37 38.93 15.14
CA ALA A 12 11.09 38.84 13.88
C ALA A 12 10.27 39.45 12.74
N SER A 13 10.89 40.33 11.95
CA SER A 13 10.25 40.91 10.78
C SER A 13 9.88 39.81 9.77
N PRO A 14 8.74 39.94 9.07
CA PRO A 14 8.37 39.02 7.99
C PRO A 14 9.46 38.93 6.95
N LEU A 15 9.74 37.72 6.46
CA LEU A 15 10.62 37.51 5.32
C LEU A 15 9.86 37.51 3.98
N LEU A 16 8.52 37.55 4.04
CA LEU A 16 7.62 37.44 2.90
C LEU A 16 6.57 38.56 2.98
N HIS A 17 6.30 39.19 1.84
CA HIS A 17 5.31 40.24 1.68
C HIS A 17 4.44 39.94 0.46
N ASP A 18 3.13 39.78 0.68
CA ASP A 18 2.18 39.54 -0.40
C ASP A 18 1.34 40.76 -0.75
N ASP A 19 0.67 40.70 -1.90
CA ASP A 19 -0.21 41.73 -2.44
C ASP A 19 -1.51 41.94 -1.65
N LYS A 20 -1.84 41.00 -0.76
CA LYS A 20 -3.06 41.02 0.07
C LYS A 20 -2.83 41.60 1.46
N GLY A 21 -1.60 41.98 1.78
CA GLY A 21 -1.23 42.55 3.08
C GLY A 21 -1.24 41.54 4.23
N ASN A 22 -1.17 40.24 3.94
CA ASN A 22 -1.09 39.25 5.01
C ASN A 22 0.27 39.30 5.72
N PHE A 23 0.26 39.11 7.03
CA PHE A 23 1.48 39.03 7.82
C PHE A 23 2.00 37.58 7.88
N TRP A 24 3.13 37.32 7.24
CA TRP A 24 3.80 36.02 7.24
C TRP A 24 4.81 35.92 8.39
N THR A 25 4.40 35.24 9.46
CA THR A 25 5.23 35.05 10.66
C THR A 25 6.23 33.91 10.45
N PRO A 26 7.56 34.17 10.49
CA PRO A 26 8.57 33.10 10.50
C PRO A 26 8.50 32.33 11.82
N LEU A 27 8.50 31.00 11.75
CA LEU A 27 8.42 30.15 12.95
C LEU A 27 9.73 29.41 13.20
N TYR A 28 10.19 28.62 12.23
CA TYR A 28 11.40 27.82 12.38
C TYR A 28 12.25 27.86 11.10
N GLY A 29 13.57 27.82 11.28
CA GLY A 29 14.54 27.74 10.21
C GLY A 29 15.62 26.68 10.46
N HIS A 30 16.28 26.22 9.42
CA HIS A 30 17.40 25.30 9.53
C HIS A 30 18.35 25.47 8.33
N GLY A 31 19.67 25.50 8.59
CA GLY A 31 20.69 25.52 7.54
C GLY A 31 20.71 24.20 6.75
N CYS A 32 20.97 24.24 5.45
CA CYS A 32 20.99 23.05 4.61
C CYS A 32 22.05 23.17 3.50
N SER A 33 22.30 22.06 2.80
CA SER A 33 23.25 22.01 1.67
C SER A 33 22.60 21.51 0.38
N PHE A 34 21.30 21.20 0.41
CA PHE A 34 20.58 20.79 -0.79
C PHE A 34 20.21 22.00 -1.64
N THR A 35 20.29 21.82 -2.96
CA THR A 35 20.09 22.87 -3.97
C THR A 35 18.61 23.20 -4.18
N PRO A 36 18.29 24.31 -4.88
CA PRO A 36 16.91 24.65 -5.25
C PRO A 36 16.17 23.51 -5.98
N GLU A 37 16.86 22.74 -6.82
CA GLU A 37 16.28 21.61 -7.55
C GLU A 37 15.83 20.49 -6.60
N ILE A 38 16.66 20.16 -5.61
CA ILE A 38 16.30 19.18 -4.57
C ILE A 38 15.14 19.70 -3.74
N PHE A 39 15.16 20.98 -3.34
CA PHE A 39 14.04 21.58 -2.60
C PHE A 39 12.72 21.46 -3.39
N SER A 40 12.72 21.84 -4.67
CA SER A 40 11.56 21.74 -5.55
C SER A 40 11.09 20.28 -5.70
N GLN A 41 12.01 19.32 -5.84
CA GLN A 41 11.67 17.89 -5.90
C GLN A 41 11.03 17.39 -4.61
N VAL A 42 11.57 17.78 -3.44
CA VAL A 42 11.00 17.42 -2.14
C VAL A 42 9.61 18.03 -1.98
N MET A 43 9.47 19.33 -2.23
CA MET A 43 8.20 20.03 -2.06
C MET A 43 7.13 19.46 -2.98
N ARG A 44 7.44 19.20 -4.26
CA ARG A 44 6.51 18.54 -5.17
C ARG A 44 6.10 17.16 -4.65
N ASN A 45 7.04 16.37 -4.14
CA ASN A 45 6.72 15.07 -3.54
C ASN A 45 5.82 15.20 -2.29
N LEU A 46 6.01 16.22 -1.45
CA LEU A 46 5.17 16.49 -0.27
C LEU A 46 3.78 17.06 -0.65
N ILE A 47 3.67 17.73 -1.80
CA ILE A 47 2.37 18.14 -2.37
C ILE A 47 1.58 16.90 -2.78
N LEU A 48 2.21 16.00 -3.53
CA LEU A 48 1.59 14.77 -4.04
C LEU A 48 1.32 13.73 -2.94
N ASN A 49 2.14 13.69 -1.87
CA ASN A 49 2.08 12.66 -0.83
C ASN A 49 1.96 13.31 0.56
N PRO A 50 0.83 13.93 0.90
CA PRO A 50 0.65 14.63 2.17
C PRO A 50 0.69 13.69 3.39
N ASN A 51 0.50 12.39 3.19
CA ASN A 51 0.65 11.36 4.22
C ASN A 51 2.09 11.24 4.77
N LEU A 52 3.08 11.87 4.11
CA LEU A 52 4.44 12.01 4.64
C LEU A 52 4.54 13.09 5.74
N ASN A 53 3.65 14.07 5.72
CA ASN A 53 3.58 15.17 6.70
C ASN A 53 2.54 14.92 7.80
N SER A 54 1.54 14.05 7.57
CA SER A 54 0.49 13.77 8.54
C SER A 54 0.00 12.35 8.43
N SER A 55 0.01 11.62 9.55
CA SER A 55 -0.58 10.28 9.64
C SER A 55 -2.11 10.30 9.53
N PHE A 56 -2.75 11.46 9.63
CA PHE A 56 -4.20 11.60 9.48
C PHE A 56 -4.63 11.68 8.00
N LEU A 57 -3.70 11.92 7.08
CA LEU A 57 -3.97 12.01 5.65
C LEU A 57 -3.70 10.68 4.95
N ALA A 58 -4.60 10.31 4.05
CA ALA A 58 -4.53 9.09 3.24
C ALA A 58 -3.75 9.33 1.94
N ARG A 59 -4.09 10.42 1.23
CA ARG A 59 -3.50 10.87 -0.04
C ARG A 59 -3.88 12.32 -0.36
N ALA A 60 -3.39 12.83 -1.48
CA ALA A 60 -3.90 14.03 -2.14
C ALA A 60 -4.47 13.63 -3.51
N ASP A 61 -5.67 14.13 -3.84
CA ASP A 61 -6.19 14.07 -5.20
C ASP A 61 -5.82 15.38 -5.91
N ILE A 62 -5.04 15.32 -6.98
CA ILE A 62 -4.58 16.51 -7.70
C ILE A 62 -5.62 16.87 -8.75
N THR A 63 -6.22 18.05 -8.61
CA THR A 63 -7.25 18.57 -9.51
C THR A 63 -6.72 19.59 -10.50
N LEU A 64 -5.58 20.22 -10.20
CA LEU A 64 -4.83 21.10 -11.10
C LEU A 64 -3.32 20.92 -10.86
N ASP A 65 -2.53 20.83 -11.94
CA ASP A 65 -1.06 20.92 -11.94
C ASP A 65 -0.64 21.56 -13.27
N ALA A 66 -0.38 22.87 -13.25
CA ALA A 66 -0.13 23.65 -14.48
C ALA A 66 0.93 24.73 -14.27
N PRO A 67 1.76 25.03 -15.31
CA PRO A 67 2.56 26.25 -15.33
C PRO A 67 1.69 27.49 -15.16
N TYR A 68 2.20 28.49 -14.44
CA TYR A 68 1.52 29.77 -14.30
C TYR A 68 1.74 30.65 -15.52
N THR A 69 0.67 31.29 -16.00
CA THR A 69 0.66 32.32 -17.03
C THR A 69 -0.40 33.36 -16.67
N GLU A 70 -0.12 34.65 -16.86
CA GLU A 70 -1.05 35.73 -16.50
C GLU A 70 -2.42 35.58 -17.19
N ASP A 71 -2.42 35.19 -18.47
CA ASP A 71 -3.64 34.95 -19.27
C ASP A 71 -4.18 33.50 -19.15
N GLY A 72 -3.67 32.73 -18.19
CA GLY A 72 -4.05 31.32 -18.02
C GLY A 72 -5.48 31.17 -17.52
N VAL A 73 -6.26 30.32 -18.19
CA VAL A 73 -7.58 29.88 -17.70
C VAL A 73 -7.40 28.56 -16.97
N TYR A 74 -7.72 28.54 -15.68
CA TYR A 74 -7.55 27.39 -14.81
C TYR A 74 -8.91 26.87 -14.34
N ASP A 75 -9.07 25.54 -14.38
CA ASP A 75 -10.21 24.84 -13.80
C ASP A 75 -9.69 23.62 -13.01
N PRO A 76 -9.96 23.53 -11.69
CA PRO A 76 -10.63 24.53 -10.85
C PRO A 76 -9.83 25.84 -10.70
N ILE A 77 -10.52 26.93 -10.30
CA ILE A 77 -9.90 28.25 -10.13
C ILE A 77 -8.98 28.26 -8.89
N PRO A 78 -7.68 28.55 -9.05
CA PRO A 78 -6.74 28.60 -7.93
C PRO A 78 -6.86 29.90 -7.14
N MET A 79 -6.52 29.83 -5.86
CA MET A 79 -6.21 31.04 -5.08
C MET A 79 -4.82 31.54 -5.47
N LEU A 80 -4.76 32.65 -6.20
CA LEU A 80 -3.49 33.30 -6.53
C LEU A 80 -3.06 34.25 -5.41
N LEU A 81 -1.75 34.40 -5.27
CA LEU A 81 -1.11 35.29 -4.32
C LEU A 81 0.17 35.81 -4.97
N ASP A 82 0.34 37.12 -5.03
CA ASP A 82 1.53 37.72 -5.60
C ASP A 82 2.50 38.05 -4.47
N VAL A 83 3.77 37.64 -4.61
CA VAL A 83 4.75 37.75 -3.53
C VAL A 83 5.92 38.60 -3.99
N SER A 84 6.19 39.67 -3.25
CA SER A 84 7.18 40.69 -3.62
C SER A 84 8.55 40.07 -3.90
N GLY A 85 9.06 40.27 -5.11
CA GLY A 85 10.38 39.79 -5.53
C GLY A 85 10.42 38.33 -6.02
N PHE A 86 9.29 37.62 -6.06
CA PHE A 86 9.19 36.26 -6.55
C PHE A 86 8.40 36.19 -7.85
N THR A 87 8.77 35.26 -8.73
CA THR A 87 7.99 34.92 -9.93
C THR A 87 7.23 33.62 -9.69
N LEU A 88 5.91 33.64 -9.82
CA LEU A 88 5.07 32.45 -9.75
C LEU A 88 5.31 31.58 -10.99
N ASN A 89 5.67 30.31 -10.79
CA ASN A 89 6.02 29.39 -11.87
C ASN A 89 4.98 28.30 -12.09
N THR A 90 4.38 27.78 -11.02
CA THR A 90 3.45 26.65 -11.10
C THR A 90 2.33 26.82 -10.10
N VAL A 91 1.13 26.49 -10.54
CA VAL A 91 -0.07 26.46 -9.72
C VAL A 91 -0.58 25.03 -9.68
N MET A 92 -0.82 24.54 -8.47
CA MET A 92 -1.45 23.25 -8.24
C MET A 92 -2.66 23.42 -7.32
N ILE A 93 -3.68 22.58 -7.51
CA ILE A 93 -4.78 22.42 -6.55
C ILE A 93 -4.84 20.94 -6.19
N ARG A 94 -4.93 20.69 -4.89
CA ARG A 94 -5.10 19.34 -4.34
C ARG A 94 -6.27 19.29 -3.38
N SER A 95 -6.96 18.17 -3.35
CA SER A 95 -7.88 17.79 -2.27
C SER A 95 -7.15 16.88 -1.28
N LEU A 96 -6.99 17.32 -0.04
CA LEU A 96 -6.43 16.52 1.04
C LEU A 96 -7.48 15.51 1.52
N ILE A 97 -7.21 14.21 1.35
CA ILE A 97 -8.15 13.15 1.70
C ILE A 97 -7.78 12.59 3.09
N PRO A 98 -8.65 12.68 4.10
CA PRO A 98 -8.38 12.11 5.42
C PRO A 98 -8.45 10.58 5.40
N ARG A 99 -7.71 9.94 6.31
CA ARG A 99 -7.79 8.48 6.54
C ARG A 99 -9.10 8.06 7.18
N ASN A 100 -9.73 8.95 7.92
CA ASN A 100 -11.02 8.71 8.56
C ASN A 100 -12.03 9.78 8.11
N PRO A 101 -12.79 9.52 7.03
CA PRO A 101 -13.78 10.46 6.51
C PRO A 101 -14.97 10.68 7.46
N LEU A 102 -15.12 9.84 8.50
CA LEU A 102 -16.13 10.03 9.55
C LEU A 102 -15.72 11.08 10.59
N VAL A 103 -14.42 11.42 10.66
CA VAL A 103 -13.88 12.39 11.63
C VAL A 103 -13.57 13.72 10.95
N ASP A 104 -12.93 13.69 9.79
CA ASP A 104 -12.58 14.88 9.04
C ASP A 104 -13.14 14.80 7.62
N LYS A 105 -13.40 15.96 7.01
CA LYS A 105 -13.80 16.07 5.61
C LYS A 105 -12.56 16.28 4.72
N PRO A 106 -12.65 15.92 3.42
CA PRO A 106 -11.71 16.41 2.43
C PRO A 106 -11.61 17.93 2.42
N MET A 107 -10.44 18.47 2.15
CA MET A 107 -10.20 19.92 2.10
C MET A 107 -9.32 20.26 0.90
N ASP A 108 -9.79 21.19 0.07
CA ASP A 108 -9.03 21.70 -1.07
C ASP A 108 -7.94 22.67 -0.60
N GLN A 109 -6.83 22.69 -1.34
CA GLN A 109 -5.68 23.51 -1.05
C GLN A 109 -4.95 23.89 -2.34
N THR A 110 -4.77 25.19 -2.56
CA THR A 110 -3.90 25.69 -3.62
C THR A 110 -2.45 25.59 -3.16
N CYS A 111 -1.58 25.07 -4.00
CA CYS A 111 -0.13 25.07 -3.80
C CYS A 111 0.52 25.92 -4.91
N LEU A 112 1.20 26.99 -4.51
CA LEU A 112 1.86 27.94 -5.41
C LEU A 112 3.37 27.78 -5.30
N LEU A 113 4.06 27.60 -6.43
CA LEU A 113 5.51 27.39 -6.48
C LEU A 113 6.16 28.57 -7.20
N TYR A 114 7.11 29.22 -6.53
CA TYR A 114 7.79 30.41 -6.99
C TYR A 114 9.30 30.24 -7.01
N SER A 115 9.96 31.08 -7.80
CA SER A 115 11.40 31.24 -7.81
C SER A 115 11.80 32.70 -7.85
N GLN A 116 12.98 32.98 -7.31
CA GLN A 116 13.67 34.26 -7.43
C GLN A 116 15.14 33.97 -7.72
N LYS A 117 15.68 34.60 -8.77
CA LYS A 117 17.10 34.53 -9.10
C LYS A 117 17.76 35.86 -8.77
N GLY A 118 18.63 35.87 -7.77
CA GLY A 118 19.59 36.95 -7.51
C GLY A 118 20.96 36.64 -8.13
N GLU A 119 21.91 37.57 -7.99
CA GLU A 119 23.26 37.42 -8.56
C GLU A 119 24.06 36.26 -7.92
N SER A 120 24.03 36.14 -6.60
CA SER A 120 24.74 35.11 -5.82
C SER A 120 23.83 34.23 -4.96
N GLU A 121 22.55 34.56 -4.88
CA GLU A 121 21.54 33.86 -4.09
C GLU A 121 20.32 33.52 -4.95
N THR A 122 19.89 32.26 -4.90
CA THR A 122 18.61 31.80 -5.46
C THR A 122 17.63 31.53 -4.33
N LYS A 123 16.38 31.95 -4.49
CA LYS A 123 15.30 31.60 -3.55
C LYS A 123 14.23 30.78 -4.25
N SER A 124 13.72 29.78 -3.55
CA SER A 124 12.57 28.97 -3.96
C SER A 124 11.52 29.05 -2.86
N LEU A 125 10.27 29.26 -3.24
CA LEU A 125 9.16 29.44 -2.29
C LEU A 125 7.99 28.56 -2.70
N VAL A 126 7.41 27.87 -1.72
CA VAL A 126 6.18 27.10 -1.91
C VAL A 126 5.16 27.54 -0.88
N ILE A 127 3.96 27.93 -1.31
CA ILE A 127 2.88 28.38 -0.44
C ILE A 127 1.68 27.44 -0.56
N TYR A 128 1.19 26.94 0.57
CA TYR A 128 -0.06 26.21 0.68
C TYR A 128 -1.16 27.13 1.20
N LEU A 129 -2.23 27.29 0.43
CA LEU A 129 -3.40 28.11 0.76
C LEU A 129 -4.62 27.19 0.91
N PRO A 130 -5.05 26.85 2.14
CA PRO A 130 -6.23 26.00 2.34
C PRO A 130 -7.53 26.72 1.95
N HIS A 131 -8.48 25.99 1.37
CA HIS A 131 -9.77 26.53 0.89
C HIS A 131 -10.81 26.56 2.01
N PHE A 132 -10.54 27.31 3.07
CA PHE A 132 -11.50 27.62 4.11
C PHE A 132 -11.36 29.09 4.55
N LYS A 133 -12.45 29.68 5.07
CA LYS A 133 -12.52 31.12 5.35
C LYS A 133 -12.36 31.48 6.82
N SER A 134 -12.46 30.50 7.71
CA SER A 134 -12.41 30.73 9.15
C SER A 134 -11.68 29.59 9.88
N PRO A 135 -11.10 29.85 11.07
CA PRO A 135 -10.45 28.80 11.86
C PRO A 135 -11.33 27.60 12.19
N SER A 136 -12.65 27.82 12.36
CA SER A 136 -13.62 26.76 12.69
C SER A 136 -13.88 25.78 11.54
N GLU A 137 -13.53 26.15 10.30
CA GLU A 137 -13.62 25.27 9.13
C GLU A 137 -12.37 24.40 8.97
N SER A 138 -11.28 24.68 9.71
CA SER A 138 -10.03 23.92 9.61
C SER A 138 -10.22 22.48 10.07
N PRO A 139 -9.90 21.48 9.22
CA PRO A 139 -9.88 20.08 9.64
C PRO A 139 -8.84 19.83 10.74
N PHE A 140 -9.03 18.78 11.54
CA PHE A 140 -8.12 18.43 12.64
C PHE A 140 -6.69 18.15 12.17
N TYR A 141 -6.54 17.62 10.94
CA TYR A 141 -5.24 17.31 10.36
C TYR A 141 -4.47 18.52 9.82
N HIS A 142 -5.04 19.73 9.87
CA HIS A 142 -4.44 20.95 9.32
C HIS A 142 -4.42 22.08 10.38
N PRO A 143 -3.36 22.89 10.47
CA PRO A 143 -3.36 24.05 11.35
C PRO A 143 -4.36 25.11 10.84
N ALA A 144 -5.08 25.77 11.75
CA ALA A 144 -6.01 26.84 11.41
C ALA A 144 -5.26 28.15 11.06
N VAL A 145 -4.76 28.24 9.82
CA VAL A 145 -3.98 29.36 9.27
C VAL A 145 -4.45 29.69 7.85
N HIS A 146 -4.32 30.96 7.43
CA HIS A 146 -4.62 31.39 6.05
C HIS A 146 -3.65 30.79 5.03
N GLY A 147 -2.43 30.46 5.46
CA GLY A 147 -1.46 29.83 4.59
C GLY A 147 -0.19 29.35 5.30
N ILE A 148 0.50 28.43 4.64
CA ILE A 148 1.78 27.87 5.08
C ILE A 148 2.80 28.08 3.97
N ALA A 149 3.90 28.77 4.25
CA ALA A 149 4.97 29.01 3.32
C ALA A 149 6.25 28.27 3.71
N PHE A 150 6.90 27.67 2.71
CA PHE A 150 8.18 27.00 2.77
C PHE A 150 9.17 27.81 1.94
N LEU A 151 10.11 28.48 2.60
CA LEU A 151 11.11 29.30 1.93
C LEU A 151 12.47 28.60 1.97
N HIS A 152 13.09 28.47 0.81
CA HIS A 152 14.47 28.01 0.64
C HIS A 152 15.30 29.14 0.05
N THR A 153 16.46 29.41 0.65
CA THR A 153 17.49 30.30 0.13
C THR A 153 18.76 29.50 -0.10
N PHE A 154 19.49 29.77 -1.17
CA PHE A 154 20.71 29.06 -1.51
C PHE A 154 21.73 30.00 -2.14
N ASN A 155 22.90 30.09 -1.52
CA ASN A 155 24.03 30.82 -2.07
C ASN A 155 24.88 29.88 -2.94
N THR A 156 25.03 30.23 -4.21
CA THR A 156 25.71 29.38 -5.20
C THR A 156 27.22 29.31 -5.00
N GLU A 157 27.83 30.36 -4.43
CA GLU A 157 29.27 30.45 -4.19
C GLU A 157 29.69 29.61 -2.99
N SER A 158 29.01 29.78 -1.85
CA SER A 158 29.30 29.05 -0.61
C SER A 158 28.73 27.63 -0.59
N ARG A 159 27.79 27.34 -1.50
CA ARG A 159 27.01 26.09 -1.55
C ARG A 159 26.27 25.79 -0.25
N GLN A 160 25.87 26.84 0.45
CA GLN A 160 25.07 26.77 1.67
C GLN A 160 23.68 27.37 1.41
N GLY A 161 22.68 26.79 2.06
CA GLY A 161 21.32 27.30 2.00
C GLY A 161 20.63 27.25 3.36
N GLN A 162 19.40 27.74 3.38
CA GLN A 162 18.53 27.72 4.55
C GLN A 162 17.12 27.36 4.11
N VAL A 163 16.42 26.58 4.93
CA VAL A 163 14.97 26.37 4.80
C VAL A 163 14.24 26.94 6.00
N SER A 164 13.04 27.48 5.79
CA SER A 164 12.21 28.02 6.87
C SER A 164 10.72 27.84 6.60
N ILE A 165 9.94 27.77 7.69
CA ILE A 165 8.48 27.65 7.68
C ILE A 165 7.87 28.93 8.23
N HIS A 166 6.90 29.48 7.49
CA HIS A 166 6.17 30.70 7.84
C HIS A 166 4.68 30.44 7.78
N TYR A 167 3.92 30.99 8.73
CA TYR A 167 2.46 30.92 8.71
C TYR A 167 1.85 32.32 8.59
N SER A 168 0.77 32.40 7.82
CA SER A 168 -0.15 33.53 7.86
C SER A 168 -1.33 33.15 8.76
N PHE A 169 -1.42 33.74 9.95
CA PHE A 169 -2.42 33.38 10.97
C PHE A 169 -3.76 34.09 10.74
N PHE A 170 -4.84 33.54 11.28
CA PHE A 170 -6.07 34.31 11.50
C PHE A 170 -5.93 35.14 12.76
N ASP A 171 -6.48 36.36 12.75
CA ASP A 171 -6.53 37.21 13.95
C ASP A 171 -7.23 36.50 15.12
N SER A 172 -8.26 35.71 14.82
CA SER A 172 -9.03 34.94 15.81
C SER A 172 -8.41 33.60 16.22
N ALA A 173 -7.31 33.18 15.58
CA ALA A 173 -6.59 31.94 15.91
C ALA A 173 -5.08 32.20 15.94
N PRO A 174 -4.57 32.80 17.02
CA PRO A 174 -3.17 33.17 17.13
C PRO A 174 -2.26 31.95 17.35
N LYS A 175 -0.95 32.22 17.34
CA LYS A 175 0.13 31.25 17.57
C LYS A 175 -0.11 30.45 18.87
N THR A 176 -0.33 29.14 18.72
CA THR A 176 -0.40 28.17 19.83
C THR A 176 0.74 27.16 19.74
N GLU A 177 1.08 26.51 20.86
CA GLU A 177 2.11 25.46 20.89
C GLU A 177 1.81 24.30 19.93
N ALA A 178 0.53 23.94 19.78
CA ALA A 178 0.13 22.88 18.86
C ALA A 178 0.47 23.24 17.40
N VAL A 179 0.16 24.47 16.99
CA VAL A 179 0.43 24.98 15.64
C VAL A 179 1.94 25.11 15.39
N GLN A 180 2.72 25.50 16.40
CA GLN A 180 4.18 25.50 16.35
C GLN A 180 4.78 24.09 16.17
N ARG A 181 4.28 23.09 16.91
CA ARG A 181 4.73 21.70 16.76
C ARG A 181 4.52 21.18 15.33
N THR A 182 3.41 21.56 14.70
CA THR A 182 3.16 21.24 13.29
C THR A 182 4.19 21.89 12.36
N ALA A 183 4.52 23.17 12.56
CA ALA A 183 5.54 23.86 11.76
C ALA A 183 6.93 23.20 11.90
N LEU A 184 7.30 22.85 13.13
CA LEU A 184 8.54 22.14 13.42
C LEU A 184 8.59 20.75 12.77
N HIS A 185 7.46 20.04 12.75
CA HIS A 185 7.34 18.75 12.06
C HIS A 185 7.53 18.90 10.55
N LEU A 186 6.86 19.87 9.93
CA LEU A 186 6.99 20.15 8.49
C LEU A 186 8.44 20.48 8.11
N LEU A 187 9.13 21.32 8.89
CA LEU A 187 10.54 21.63 8.68
C LEU A 187 11.42 20.38 8.78
N ARG A 188 11.15 19.51 9.76
CA ARG A 188 11.89 18.26 9.97
C ARG A 188 11.75 17.30 8.80
N ILE A 189 10.52 17.14 8.29
CA ILE A 189 10.25 16.28 7.12
C ILE A 189 10.94 16.86 5.88
N LEU A 190 10.79 18.15 5.60
CA LEU A 190 11.48 18.82 4.50
C LEU A 190 13.00 18.60 4.55
N HIS A 191 13.62 18.92 5.69
CA HIS A 191 15.07 18.77 5.85
C HIS A 191 15.53 17.30 5.74
N LYS A 192 14.77 16.35 6.31
CA LYS A 192 15.07 14.92 6.21
C LYS A 192 15.04 14.45 4.76
N HIS A 193 14.01 14.82 4.01
CA HIS A 193 13.85 14.40 2.62
C HIS A 193 14.87 15.09 1.69
N GLY A 194 15.16 16.37 1.92
CA GLY A 194 16.19 17.10 1.17
C GLY A 194 17.58 16.51 1.36
N ASN A 195 17.97 16.20 2.60
CA ASN A 195 19.24 15.50 2.86
C ASN A 195 19.23 14.08 2.33
N GLY A 196 18.10 13.37 2.38
CA GLY A 196 17.97 12.04 1.81
C GLY A 196 18.34 12.05 0.33
N LEU A 197 17.71 12.92 -0.46
CA LEU A 197 17.99 13.04 -1.90
C LEU A 197 19.42 13.50 -2.18
N LEU A 198 19.94 14.47 -1.42
CA LEU A 198 21.33 14.93 -1.55
C LEU A 198 22.34 13.78 -1.35
N ASN A 199 22.05 12.85 -0.44
CA ASN A 199 22.88 11.68 -0.16
C ASN A 199 22.55 10.47 -1.05
N GLY A 200 21.81 10.66 -2.15
CA GLY A 200 21.50 9.61 -3.12
C GLY A 200 20.43 8.62 -2.65
N TYR A 201 19.51 9.01 -1.76
CA TYR A 201 18.38 8.17 -1.39
C TYR A 201 17.52 7.83 -2.62
N VAL A 202 17.36 6.54 -2.86
CA VAL A 202 16.44 6.01 -3.88
C VAL A 202 15.28 5.32 -3.17
N LYS A 203 14.05 5.69 -3.56
CA LYS A 203 12.83 5.02 -3.09
C LYS A 203 12.86 3.58 -3.59
N LYS A 204 12.85 2.61 -2.66
CA LYS A 204 12.90 1.17 -2.98
C LYS A 204 11.53 0.52 -3.11
N VAL A 205 10.51 1.14 -2.53
CA VAL A 205 9.17 0.58 -2.45
C VAL A 205 8.23 1.48 -3.23
N HIS A 206 7.66 0.93 -4.28
CA HIS A 206 6.66 1.57 -5.12
C HIS A 206 5.31 0.94 -4.80
N HIS A 207 4.32 1.79 -4.53
CA HIS A 207 2.93 1.39 -4.34
C HIS A 207 2.16 1.87 -5.57
N ASP A 208 0.97 1.32 -5.76
CA ASP A 208 -0.01 1.78 -6.76
C ASP A 208 0.54 1.61 -8.18
N VAL A 209 1.21 0.49 -8.44
CA VAL A 209 1.85 0.17 -9.73
C VAL A 209 0.96 -0.71 -10.60
N VAL A 210 0.12 -1.55 -9.99
CA VAL A 210 -0.88 -2.35 -10.71
C VAL A 210 -2.20 -1.59 -10.82
N LEU A 211 -2.60 -0.89 -9.75
CA LEU A 211 -3.87 -0.15 -9.68
C LEU A 211 -3.65 1.27 -9.15
N PRO A 212 -4.44 2.27 -9.63
CA PRO A 212 -4.38 3.63 -9.10
C PRO A 212 -4.73 3.71 -7.61
N GLN A 213 -3.94 4.48 -6.84
CA GLN A 213 -4.11 4.65 -5.39
C GLN A 213 -5.55 5.05 -5.00
N ALA A 214 -6.14 5.99 -5.74
CA ALA A 214 -7.44 6.56 -5.41
C ALA A 214 -8.56 5.52 -5.48
N LYS A 215 -8.59 4.69 -6.53
CA LYS A 215 -9.59 3.64 -6.71
C LYS A 215 -9.59 2.65 -5.55
N THR A 216 -8.42 2.04 -5.27
CA THR A 216 -8.31 1.04 -4.19
C THR A 216 -8.59 1.64 -2.82
N GLN A 217 -8.15 2.88 -2.54
CA GLN A 217 -8.44 3.53 -1.25
C GLN A 217 -9.91 3.89 -1.08
N GLN A 218 -10.62 4.28 -2.14
CA GLN A 218 -12.06 4.56 -2.09
C GLN A 218 -12.85 3.28 -1.78
N THR A 219 -12.55 2.18 -2.46
CA THR A 219 -13.18 0.88 -2.18
C THR A 219 -12.85 0.40 -0.78
N TYR A 220 -11.59 0.52 -0.33
CA TYR A 220 -11.22 0.21 1.04
C TYR A 220 -11.99 1.04 2.07
N ALA A 221 -12.18 2.34 1.85
CA ALA A 221 -12.95 3.19 2.75
C ALA A 221 -14.43 2.79 2.82
N ARG A 222 -15.03 2.39 1.68
CA ARG A 222 -16.39 1.85 1.61
C ARG A 222 -16.50 0.54 2.40
N LEU A 223 -15.62 -0.43 2.12
CA LEU A 223 -15.59 -1.72 2.81
C LEU A 223 -15.38 -1.55 4.32
N LYS A 224 -14.49 -0.64 4.73
CA LYS A 224 -14.25 -0.33 6.14
C LYS A 224 -15.50 0.24 6.82
N THR A 225 -16.22 1.13 6.15
CA THR A 225 -17.47 1.71 6.68
C THR A 225 -18.55 0.65 6.81
N MET A 226 -18.65 -0.25 5.83
CA MET A 226 -19.68 -1.28 5.76
C MET A 226 -19.45 -2.44 6.73
N TYR A 227 -18.21 -2.93 6.85
CA TYR A 227 -17.94 -4.22 7.50
C TYR A 227 -17.13 -4.13 8.79
N ALA A 228 -16.26 -3.12 8.96
CA ALA A 228 -15.21 -3.21 9.99
C ALA A 228 -15.76 -3.27 11.42
N LYS A 229 -16.80 -2.50 11.74
CA LYS A 229 -17.39 -2.48 13.08
C LYS A 229 -17.92 -3.85 13.49
N ASP A 230 -18.72 -4.45 12.61
CA ASP A 230 -19.39 -5.73 12.90
C ASP A 230 -18.39 -6.88 12.92
N LEU A 231 -17.44 -6.91 11.98
CA LEU A 231 -16.38 -7.93 11.94
C LEU A 231 -15.45 -7.88 13.16
N ILE A 232 -15.10 -6.68 13.64
CA ILE A 232 -14.27 -6.53 14.85
C ILE A 232 -15.03 -6.97 16.09
N THR A 233 -16.32 -6.59 16.19
CA THR A 233 -17.15 -6.88 17.37
C THR A 233 -17.48 -8.38 17.47
N SER A 234 -17.65 -9.06 16.34
CA SER A 234 -17.97 -10.48 16.25
C SER A 234 -16.75 -11.40 16.14
N TRP A 235 -15.55 -10.87 16.37
CA TRP A 235 -14.30 -11.63 16.22
C TRP A 235 -14.19 -12.74 17.27
N VAL A 236 -13.97 -13.98 16.80
CA VAL A 236 -13.88 -15.18 17.65
C VAL A 236 -12.51 -15.85 17.64
N GLU A 237 -11.55 -15.30 16.89
CA GLU A 237 -10.17 -15.78 16.87
C GLU A 237 -9.33 -15.15 17.98
N VAL A 238 -8.22 -15.79 18.33
CA VAL A 238 -7.29 -15.31 19.39
C VAL A 238 -6.43 -14.12 18.95
N THR A 239 -6.42 -13.84 17.65
CA THR A 239 -5.63 -12.79 17.02
C THR A 239 -6.26 -11.41 17.21
N ASP A 240 -5.47 -10.35 17.00
CA ASP A 240 -5.97 -8.97 17.05
C ASP A 240 -6.97 -8.70 15.90
N PRO A 241 -8.27 -8.47 16.20
CA PRO A 241 -9.29 -8.24 15.18
C PRO A 241 -8.97 -7.04 14.29
N ALA A 242 -8.46 -5.94 14.88
CA ALA A 242 -8.24 -4.71 14.12
C ALA A 242 -7.17 -4.93 13.05
N LYS A 243 -6.10 -5.65 13.38
CA LYS A 243 -5.05 -5.99 12.42
C LYS A 243 -5.58 -6.82 11.26
N HIS A 244 -6.25 -7.95 11.55
CA HIS A 244 -6.70 -8.89 10.52
C HIS A 244 -7.86 -8.36 9.68
N VAL A 245 -8.84 -7.70 10.30
CA VAL A 245 -9.98 -7.11 9.57
C VAL A 245 -9.50 -6.03 8.61
N PHE A 246 -8.62 -5.11 9.04
CA PHE A 246 -8.14 -4.06 8.14
C PHE A 246 -7.17 -4.59 7.06
N GLU A 247 -6.45 -5.68 7.33
CA GLU A 247 -5.64 -6.38 6.34
C GLU A 247 -6.50 -6.97 5.22
N ASP A 248 -7.49 -7.80 5.57
CA ASP A 248 -8.34 -8.46 4.58
C ASP A 248 -9.28 -7.50 3.85
N LEU A 249 -9.77 -6.43 4.50
CA LEU A 249 -10.52 -5.39 3.80
C LEU A 249 -9.65 -4.68 2.75
N GLY A 250 -8.35 -4.49 3.01
CA GLY A 250 -7.42 -3.90 2.05
C GLY A 250 -7.12 -4.83 0.88
N ILE A 251 -6.99 -6.14 1.14
CA ILE A 251 -6.81 -7.16 0.10
C ILE A 251 -8.07 -7.28 -0.76
N ALA A 252 -9.25 -7.34 -0.12
CA ALA A 252 -10.54 -7.35 -0.81
C ALA A 252 -10.71 -6.12 -1.71
N ALA A 253 -10.39 -4.92 -1.22
CA ALA A 253 -10.44 -3.71 -2.02
C ALA A 253 -9.52 -3.78 -3.26
N PHE A 254 -8.32 -4.32 -3.11
CA PHE A 254 -7.41 -4.52 -4.24
C PHE A 254 -7.96 -5.53 -5.25
N LEU A 255 -8.49 -6.67 -4.80
CA LEU A 255 -9.08 -7.70 -5.66
C LEU A 255 -10.30 -7.21 -6.42
N ILE A 256 -11.22 -6.49 -5.76
CA ILE A 256 -12.42 -5.93 -6.37
C ILE A 256 -12.07 -5.00 -7.52
N GLU A 257 -11.14 -4.06 -7.30
CA GLU A 257 -10.68 -3.13 -8.32
C GLU A 257 -9.89 -3.84 -9.44
N LEU A 258 -9.08 -4.83 -9.08
CA LEU A 258 -8.33 -5.64 -10.05
C LEU A 258 -9.29 -6.40 -10.98
N TRP A 259 -10.32 -7.01 -10.41
CA TRP A 259 -11.32 -7.77 -11.16
C TRP A 259 -12.22 -6.87 -11.99
N ALA A 260 -12.51 -5.65 -11.53
CA ALA A 260 -13.23 -4.66 -12.35
C ALA A 260 -12.45 -4.30 -13.63
N GLU A 261 -11.10 -4.29 -13.61
CA GLU A 261 -10.28 -4.08 -14.80
C GLU A 261 -10.11 -5.35 -15.64
N MET A 262 -10.01 -6.53 -15.02
CA MET A 262 -9.85 -7.81 -15.73
C MET A 262 -11.14 -8.33 -16.36
N TYR A 263 -12.28 -8.04 -15.75
CA TYR A 263 -13.61 -8.54 -16.10
C TYR A 263 -14.62 -7.38 -16.11
N PRO A 264 -14.49 -6.43 -17.05
CA PRO A 264 -15.38 -5.28 -17.11
C PRO A 264 -16.84 -5.72 -17.20
N ASN A 265 -17.72 -5.04 -16.47
CA ASN A 265 -19.15 -5.38 -16.34
C ASN A 265 -19.47 -6.79 -15.80
N GLY A 266 -18.48 -7.51 -15.27
CA GLY A 266 -18.62 -8.89 -14.84
C GLY A 266 -18.62 -9.90 -16.00
N ASP A 267 -18.30 -9.45 -17.22
CA ASP A 267 -18.25 -10.30 -18.40
C ASP A 267 -17.23 -11.43 -18.20
N ASN A 268 -17.68 -12.67 -18.39
CA ASN A 268 -16.87 -13.88 -18.26
C ASN A 268 -16.22 -14.09 -16.87
N TRP A 269 -16.77 -13.54 -15.78
CA TRP A 269 -16.27 -13.81 -14.42
C TRP A 269 -16.32 -15.32 -14.10
N PRO A 270 -15.16 -15.99 -13.92
CA PRO A 270 -15.08 -17.45 -13.79
C PRO A 270 -15.20 -17.94 -12.35
N GLY A 271 -15.36 -17.03 -11.40
CA GLY A 271 -15.27 -17.30 -9.97
C GLY A 271 -13.84 -17.28 -9.43
N PHE A 272 -13.73 -17.25 -8.09
CA PHE A 272 -12.45 -17.32 -7.39
C PHE A 272 -12.34 -18.57 -6.51
N VAL A 273 -11.10 -18.94 -6.17
CA VAL A 273 -10.78 -19.89 -5.11
C VAL A 273 -9.70 -19.32 -4.19
N ASP A 274 -9.95 -19.32 -2.87
CA ASP A 274 -8.98 -18.91 -1.84
C ASP A 274 -8.34 -20.14 -1.20
N ILE A 275 -7.08 -20.41 -1.58
CA ILE A 275 -6.34 -21.60 -1.12
C ILE A 275 -5.62 -21.29 0.18
N GLY A 276 -5.84 -22.12 1.21
CA GLY A 276 -5.32 -21.83 2.55
C GLY A 276 -6.01 -20.60 3.16
N CYS A 277 -7.33 -20.52 3.04
CA CYS A 277 -8.11 -19.34 3.40
C CYS A 277 -8.14 -19.01 4.91
N GLY A 278 -7.56 -19.86 5.76
CA GLY A 278 -7.45 -19.63 7.19
C GLY A 278 -8.80 -19.40 7.85
N ASN A 279 -8.96 -18.24 8.49
CA ASN A 279 -10.20 -17.86 9.15
C ASN A 279 -11.38 -17.64 8.19
N GLY A 280 -11.15 -17.59 6.87
CA GLY A 280 -12.18 -17.45 5.83
C GLY A 280 -12.69 -16.02 5.66
N LEU A 281 -12.11 -15.02 6.31
CA LEU A 281 -12.63 -13.64 6.30
C LEU A 281 -12.59 -13.02 4.90
N LEU A 282 -11.47 -13.13 4.18
CA LEU A 282 -11.37 -12.60 2.82
C LEU A 282 -12.44 -13.22 1.91
N THR A 283 -12.59 -14.54 1.94
CA THR A 283 -13.64 -15.27 1.20
C THR A 283 -15.03 -14.77 1.59
N HIS A 284 -15.30 -14.58 2.87
CA HIS A 284 -16.56 -14.03 3.37
C HIS A 284 -16.87 -12.65 2.76
N ILE A 285 -15.92 -11.71 2.83
CA ILE A 285 -16.09 -10.34 2.31
C ILE A 285 -16.40 -10.38 0.81
N LEU A 286 -15.65 -11.15 0.03
CA LEU A 286 -15.84 -11.24 -1.43
C LEU A 286 -17.22 -11.83 -1.80
N ILE A 287 -17.69 -12.84 -1.06
CA ILE A 287 -19.02 -13.42 -1.25
C ILE A 287 -20.14 -12.44 -0.90
N GLN A 288 -19.96 -11.61 0.13
CA GLN A 288 -20.90 -10.55 0.52
C GLN A 288 -20.94 -9.41 -0.51
N GLU A 289 -19.80 -9.13 -1.13
CA GLU A 289 -19.67 -8.17 -2.24
C GLU A 289 -20.22 -8.71 -3.57
N GLY A 290 -20.76 -9.93 -3.58
CA GLY A 290 -21.49 -10.50 -4.72
C GLY A 290 -20.65 -11.40 -5.63
N TYR A 291 -19.36 -11.61 -5.34
CA TYR A 291 -18.52 -12.49 -6.15
C TYR A 291 -18.84 -13.96 -5.89
N THR A 292 -18.90 -14.74 -6.97
CA THR A 292 -18.99 -16.21 -6.89
C THR A 292 -17.59 -16.79 -6.65
N GLY A 293 -17.47 -17.71 -5.70
CA GLY A 293 -16.21 -18.34 -5.35
C GLY A 293 -16.30 -19.07 -4.03
N TRP A 294 -15.18 -19.66 -3.61
CA TRP A 294 -15.10 -20.46 -2.39
C TRP A 294 -13.68 -20.45 -1.83
N GLY A 295 -13.55 -20.80 -0.55
CA GLY A 295 -12.28 -20.91 0.14
C GLY A 295 -12.12 -22.29 0.74
N PHE A 296 -10.89 -22.75 0.87
CA PHE A 296 -10.61 -23.94 1.65
C PHE A 296 -9.30 -23.83 2.43
N ASP A 297 -9.30 -24.49 3.58
CA ASP A 297 -8.15 -24.60 4.46
C ASP A 297 -8.02 -26.04 4.95
N ALA A 298 -6.80 -26.42 5.31
CA ALA A 298 -6.54 -27.72 5.90
C ALA A 298 -7.22 -27.90 7.26
N ARG A 299 -7.73 -26.83 7.89
CA ARG A 299 -8.54 -26.93 9.12
C ARG A 299 -9.65 -25.89 9.14
N LYS A 300 -10.85 -26.31 9.58
CA LYS A 300 -11.92 -25.37 9.90
C LYS A 300 -11.50 -24.46 11.05
N ARG A 301 -11.74 -23.15 10.91
CA ARG A 301 -11.48 -22.14 11.96
C ARG A 301 -12.77 -21.73 12.67
N LYS A 302 -12.65 -21.12 13.85
CA LYS A 302 -13.80 -20.75 14.69
C LYS A 302 -14.68 -19.72 14.00
N SER A 303 -14.07 -18.80 13.26
CA SER A 303 -14.78 -17.76 12.50
C SER A 303 -15.80 -18.30 11.50
N TRP A 304 -15.62 -19.52 10.99
CA TRP A 304 -16.48 -20.05 9.93
C TRP A 304 -17.94 -20.14 10.38
N ASP A 305 -18.17 -20.56 11.64
CA ASP A 305 -19.52 -20.71 12.19
C ASP A 305 -20.24 -19.37 12.43
N ALA A 306 -19.51 -18.26 12.45
CA ALA A 306 -20.05 -16.92 12.63
C ALA A 306 -20.46 -16.23 11.31
N TYR A 307 -20.07 -16.78 10.15
CA TYR A 307 -20.37 -16.17 8.86
C TYR A 307 -21.77 -16.50 8.35
N SER A 308 -22.20 -15.82 7.28
CA SER A 308 -23.51 -16.07 6.66
C SER A 308 -23.62 -17.51 6.14
N PRO A 309 -24.84 -18.11 6.07
CA PRO A 309 -25.03 -19.46 5.53
C PRO A 309 -24.40 -19.66 4.14
N LYS A 310 -24.59 -18.67 3.25
CA LYS A 310 -23.94 -18.65 1.92
C LYS A 310 -22.42 -18.75 2.00
N THR A 311 -21.79 -18.12 2.98
CA THR A 311 -20.34 -18.21 3.16
C THR A 311 -19.93 -19.58 3.72
N GLN A 312 -20.67 -20.09 4.71
CA GLN A 312 -20.39 -21.38 5.33
C GLN A 312 -20.44 -22.52 4.29
N GLU A 313 -21.39 -22.49 3.36
CA GLU A 313 -21.50 -23.45 2.25
C GLU A 313 -20.31 -23.38 1.27
N ASN A 314 -19.64 -22.22 1.20
CA ASN A 314 -18.51 -21.95 0.32
C ASN A 314 -17.15 -21.97 1.05
N LEU A 315 -17.11 -22.43 2.30
CA LEU A 315 -15.88 -22.69 3.04
C LEU A 315 -15.73 -24.19 3.27
N LYS A 316 -14.60 -24.78 2.84
CA LYS A 316 -14.41 -26.23 2.86
C LYS A 316 -13.14 -26.62 3.61
N GLU A 317 -13.25 -27.58 4.50
CA GLU A 317 -12.11 -28.16 5.20
C GLU A 317 -11.46 -29.23 4.31
N LEU A 318 -10.41 -28.87 3.56
CA LEU A 318 -9.74 -29.71 2.56
C LEU A 318 -8.22 -29.54 2.61
N VAL A 319 -7.49 -30.64 2.43
CA VAL A 319 -6.03 -30.61 2.29
C VAL A 319 -5.66 -30.59 0.80
N LEU A 320 -4.81 -29.64 0.38
CA LEU A 320 -4.35 -29.55 -1.00
C LEU A 320 -3.24 -30.59 -1.26
N ILE A 321 -3.51 -31.57 -2.10
CA ILE A 321 -2.54 -32.57 -2.57
C ILE A 321 -2.49 -32.47 -4.11
N PRO A 322 -1.51 -31.76 -4.70
CA PRO A 322 -1.45 -31.54 -6.14
C PRO A 322 -1.47 -32.87 -6.92
N SER A 323 -2.34 -32.99 -7.92
CA SER A 323 -2.45 -34.21 -8.74
C SER A 323 -1.15 -34.54 -9.48
N VAL A 324 -0.36 -33.52 -9.84
CA VAL A 324 0.95 -33.67 -10.49
C VAL A 324 1.97 -34.46 -9.67
N ILE A 325 1.78 -34.56 -8.34
CA ILE A 325 2.67 -35.36 -7.47
C ILE A 325 2.01 -36.63 -6.91
N GLN A 326 0.73 -36.86 -7.22
CA GLN A 326 0.05 -38.10 -6.86
C GLN A 326 0.56 -39.22 -7.77
N ARG A 327 1.10 -40.29 -7.18
CA ARG A 327 1.65 -41.43 -7.94
C ARG A 327 0.52 -42.16 -8.67
N ARG A 328 0.72 -42.45 -9.97
CA ARG A 328 -0.26 -43.17 -10.81
C ARG A 328 -0.53 -44.61 -10.36
N ASP A 329 0.30 -45.19 -9.50
CA ASP A 329 0.23 -46.61 -9.09
C ASP A 329 -0.52 -46.88 -7.78
N GLU A 330 -1.09 -45.86 -7.13
CA GLU A 330 -1.88 -46.06 -5.90
C GLU A 330 -3.36 -46.28 -6.23
N THR A 331 -3.75 -47.56 -6.31
CA THR A 331 -5.16 -47.96 -6.40
C THR A 331 -5.99 -47.33 -5.26
N PRO A 332 -7.24 -46.87 -5.50
CA PRO A 332 -8.04 -46.14 -4.50
C PRO A 332 -8.44 -46.95 -3.25
N SER A 333 -8.12 -48.23 -3.18
CA SER A 333 -8.69 -49.18 -2.22
C SER A 333 -8.05 -49.17 -0.82
N ASN A 334 -7.01 -48.35 -0.55
CA ASN A 334 -6.32 -48.32 0.74
C ASN A 334 -6.10 -46.92 1.34
N LYS A 335 -6.93 -45.90 1.04
CA LYS A 335 -6.93 -44.65 1.83
C LYS A 335 -7.70 -44.85 3.14
N THR A 336 -7.10 -45.61 4.06
CA THR A 336 -7.55 -45.70 5.46
C THR A 336 -7.37 -44.34 6.15
N ASP A 337 -8.49 -43.79 6.62
CA ASP A 337 -8.65 -42.82 7.71
C ASP A 337 -7.89 -41.49 7.61
N LEU A 338 -8.41 -40.59 6.76
CA LEU A 338 -8.27 -39.12 6.93
C LEU A 338 -9.20 -38.60 8.02
N ALA A 339 -9.41 -39.36 9.10
CA ALA A 339 -10.19 -38.91 10.24
C ALA A 339 -9.36 -37.94 11.08
N ASN A 340 -9.85 -36.73 11.32
CA ASN A 340 -9.27 -35.86 12.34
C ASN A 340 -9.48 -36.48 13.76
N GLU A 341 -8.89 -35.91 14.82
CA GLU A 341 -9.03 -36.44 16.21
C GLU A 341 -10.50 -36.59 16.69
N GLN A 342 -11.46 -36.02 15.95
CA GLN A 342 -12.89 -36.03 16.21
C GLN A 342 -13.67 -37.01 15.31
N GLY A 343 -13.00 -37.77 14.43
CA GLY A 343 -13.62 -38.79 13.58
C GLY A 343 -14.22 -38.27 12.27
N ASN A 344 -14.04 -36.99 11.90
CA ASN A 344 -14.53 -36.47 10.62
C ASN A 344 -13.56 -36.83 9.48
N ILE A 345 -14.09 -37.44 8.42
CA ILE A 345 -13.31 -37.74 7.19
C ILE A 345 -12.98 -36.41 6.49
N GLN A 346 -11.72 -36.02 6.53
CA GLN A 346 -11.23 -34.83 5.86
C GLN A 346 -10.96 -35.11 4.37
N GLY A 347 -11.49 -34.26 3.49
CA GLY A 347 -11.28 -34.38 2.04
C GLY A 347 -9.91 -33.86 1.59
N THR A 348 -9.48 -34.31 0.40
CA THR A 348 -8.32 -33.75 -0.30
C THR A 348 -8.76 -33.04 -1.57
N HIS A 349 -8.00 -32.03 -2.02
CA HIS A 349 -8.22 -31.34 -3.28
C HIS A 349 -7.00 -31.49 -4.21
N PRO A 350 -7.17 -31.82 -5.51
CA PRO A 350 -6.07 -32.11 -6.44
C PRO A 350 -5.28 -30.88 -6.89
N GLY A 351 -5.70 -29.67 -6.50
CA GLY A 351 -5.04 -28.42 -6.88
C GLY A 351 -5.27 -27.96 -8.33
N THR A 352 -6.10 -28.67 -9.10
CA THR A 352 -6.57 -28.25 -10.43
C THR A 352 -7.96 -27.63 -10.32
N PHE A 353 -8.14 -26.46 -10.93
CA PHE A 353 -9.39 -25.70 -10.93
C PHE A 353 -9.93 -25.52 -12.34
N PRO A 354 -11.22 -25.15 -12.51
CA PRO A 354 -11.74 -24.77 -13.82
C PRO A 354 -10.92 -23.64 -14.45
N LYS A 355 -10.77 -23.71 -15.77
CA LYS A 355 -10.02 -22.71 -16.54
C LYS A 355 -10.50 -21.29 -16.23
N GLY A 356 -9.53 -20.41 -15.97
CA GLY A 356 -9.78 -19.01 -15.69
C GLY A 356 -10.17 -18.70 -14.24
N THR A 357 -10.51 -19.69 -13.39
CA THR A 357 -10.82 -19.44 -11.97
C THR A 357 -9.69 -18.67 -11.32
N PHE A 358 -10.01 -17.54 -10.67
CA PHE A 358 -8.99 -16.69 -10.06
C PHE A 358 -8.49 -17.29 -8.75
N ILE A 359 -7.20 -17.64 -8.67
CA ILE A 359 -6.62 -18.27 -7.49
C ILE A 359 -6.07 -17.20 -6.55
N ILE A 360 -6.55 -17.20 -5.31
CA ILE A 360 -6.07 -16.33 -4.23
C ILE A 360 -5.22 -17.18 -3.29
N SER A 361 -4.00 -16.73 -3.02
CA SER A 361 -3.11 -17.26 -1.98
C SER A 361 -2.76 -16.12 -1.02
N ASN A 362 -3.72 -15.72 -0.19
CA ASN A 362 -3.52 -14.70 0.84
C ASN A 362 -2.81 -15.32 2.05
N HIS A 363 -1.52 -15.04 2.21
CA HIS A 363 -0.75 -15.53 3.36
C HIS A 363 -0.85 -17.06 3.55
N ALA A 364 -0.93 -17.82 2.45
CA ALA A 364 -1.27 -19.24 2.44
C ALA A 364 -0.11 -20.18 2.85
N ASP A 365 0.83 -19.71 3.67
CA ASP A 365 1.94 -20.48 4.25
C ASP A 365 2.62 -21.45 3.26
N GLU A 366 2.50 -22.77 3.50
CA GLU A 366 3.10 -23.85 2.71
C GLU A 366 2.60 -23.89 1.24
N LEU A 367 1.45 -23.27 0.93
CA LEU A 367 0.86 -23.22 -0.41
C LEU A 367 1.40 -22.08 -1.27
N THR A 368 2.04 -21.07 -0.68
CA THR A 368 2.59 -19.91 -1.41
C THR A 368 3.47 -20.31 -2.62
N PRO A 369 4.44 -21.25 -2.50
CA PRO A 369 5.21 -21.69 -3.67
C PRO A 369 4.42 -22.54 -4.65
N TRP A 370 3.34 -23.20 -4.21
CA TRP A 370 2.51 -23.99 -5.12
C TRP A 370 1.63 -23.10 -6.01
N THR A 371 1.25 -21.90 -5.56
CA THR A 371 0.27 -21.04 -6.27
C THR A 371 0.58 -20.85 -7.76
N PRO A 372 1.81 -20.48 -8.19
CA PRO A 372 2.08 -20.26 -9.62
C PRO A 372 2.03 -21.54 -10.46
N ILE A 373 2.32 -22.69 -9.85
CA ILE A 373 2.27 -24.02 -10.48
C ILE A 373 0.80 -24.44 -10.65
N LEU A 374 0.01 -24.34 -9.58
CA LEU A 374 -1.42 -24.67 -9.62
C LEU A 374 -2.18 -23.77 -10.60
N ALA A 375 -1.80 -22.48 -10.66
CA ALA A 375 -2.30 -21.53 -11.63
C ALA A 375 -1.97 -21.91 -13.07
N ASN A 376 -0.74 -22.38 -13.33
CA ASN A 376 -0.36 -22.87 -14.65
C ASN A 376 -1.18 -24.12 -15.03
N LEU A 377 -1.24 -25.12 -14.13
CA LEU A 377 -2.00 -26.35 -14.30
C LEU A 377 -3.50 -26.13 -14.55
N SER A 378 -4.06 -25.06 -13.97
CA SER A 378 -5.48 -24.73 -14.08
C SER A 378 -5.78 -23.73 -15.21
N GLU A 379 -4.77 -23.26 -15.94
CA GLU A 379 -4.90 -22.14 -16.90
C GLU A 379 -5.59 -20.91 -16.29
N SER A 380 -5.17 -20.55 -15.08
CA SER A 380 -5.87 -19.62 -14.20
C SER A 380 -4.99 -18.45 -13.77
N PRO A 381 -5.52 -17.21 -13.72
CA PRO A 381 -4.81 -16.11 -13.10
C PRO A 381 -4.71 -16.30 -11.58
N PHE A 382 -3.74 -15.66 -10.95
CA PHE A 382 -3.55 -15.77 -9.50
C PHE A 382 -3.02 -14.49 -8.83
N ILE A 383 -3.28 -14.38 -7.53
CA ILE A 383 -2.45 -13.59 -6.62
C ILE A 383 -1.82 -14.47 -5.55
N ALA A 384 -0.60 -14.12 -5.13
CA ALA A 384 0.04 -14.69 -3.95
C ALA A 384 0.63 -13.57 -3.09
N ILE A 385 0.39 -13.63 -1.77
CA ILE A 385 0.96 -12.70 -0.78
C ILE A 385 1.85 -13.51 0.18
N PRO A 386 3.15 -13.66 -0.13
CA PRO A 386 4.05 -14.50 0.67
C PRO A 386 4.21 -13.99 2.11
N CYS A 387 4.04 -14.87 3.10
CA CYS A 387 4.27 -14.58 4.53
C CYS A 387 5.39 -15.44 5.13
N CYS A 388 5.27 -16.76 4.98
CA CYS A 388 6.10 -17.78 5.61
C CYS A 388 6.96 -18.49 4.57
N SER A 389 8.17 -18.84 4.95
CA SER A 389 9.17 -19.38 4.02
C SER A 389 9.13 -20.91 4.08
N HIS A 390 8.44 -21.51 3.12
CA HIS A 390 8.37 -22.95 2.87
C HIS A 390 8.82 -23.26 1.44
N ASN A 391 9.33 -24.47 1.22
CA ASN A 391 9.62 -24.99 -0.12
C ASN A 391 8.46 -25.86 -0.64
N LEU A 392 8.61 -26.45 -1.83
CA LEU A 392 7.59 -27.31 -2.45
C LEU A 392 7.32 -28.62 -1.71
N THR A 393 8.15 -29.00 -0.72
CA THR A 393 7.86 -30.15 0.17
C THR A 393 7.02 -29.76 1.37
N GLY A 394 6.71 -28.47 1.56
CA GLY A 394 6.01 -27.93 2.73
C GLY A 394 6.93 -27.76 3.95
N ALA A 395 8.22 -28.05 3.82
CA ALA A 395 9.18 -27.87 4.89
C ALA A 395 9.59 -26.39 5.01
N ARG A 396 9.90 -25.95 6.24
CA ARG A 396 10.50 -24.63 6.46
C ARG A 396 11.80 -24.54 5.71
N PHE A 397 11.95 -23.46 4.97
CA PHE A 397 13.05 -23.24 4.06
C PHE A 397 13.54 -21.81 4.20
N ARG A 398 14.83 -21.55 3.96
CA ARG A 398 15.36 -20.19 3.85
C ARG A 398 15.80 -19.98 2.42
N ALA A 399 15.01 -19.19 1.68
CA ALA A 399 15.36 -18.79 0.33
C ALA A 399 16.74 -18.13 0.29
N PRO A 400 17.62 -18.52 -0.65
CA PRO A 400 18.94 -17.92 -0.78
C PRO A 400 18.79 -16.43 -1.12
N PRO A 401 19.59 -15.54 -0.51
CA PRO A 401 19.56 -14.12 -0.85
C PRO A 401 19.99 -13.91 -2.30
N SER A 402 19.41 -12.90 -2.94
CA SER A 402 19.88 -12.45 -4.26
C SER A 402 21.35 -12.01 -4.16
N LYS A 403 22.14 -12.38 -5.16
CA LYS A 403 23.54 -11.93 -5.30
C LYS A 403 23.63 -10.57 -6.01
N GLU A 404 22.51 -10.01 -6.47
CA GLU A 404 22.47 -8.74 -7.18
C GLU A 404 22.68 -7.55 -6.24
N ALA A 405 23.56 -6.64 -6.63
CA ALA A 405 23.84 -5.43 -5.87
C ALA A 405 22.58 -4.54 -5.78
N GLY A 406 22.23 -4.10 -4.56
CA GLY A 406 21.10 -3.20 -4.31
C GLY A 406 19.79 -3.89 -3.92
N VAL A 407 19.67 -5.20 -4.14
CA VAL A 407 18.51 -6.00 -3.70
C VAL A 407 18.60 -6.30 -2.19
N SER A 408 17.46 -6.23 -1.50
CA SER A 408 17.39 -6.56 -0.08
C SER A 408 17.78 -8.02 0.17
N SER A 409 18.70 -8.26 1.10
CA SER A 409 19.10 -9.60 1.55
C SER A 409 18.26 -10.14 2.72
N SER A 410 17.16 -9.45 3.08
CA SER A 410 16.27 -9.89 4.15
C SER A 410 15.62 -11.22 3.80
N ALA A 411 15.37 -12.07 4.80
CA ALA A 411 14.73 -13.37 4.58
C ALA A 411 13.37 -13.27 3.86
N TYR A 412 12.63 -12.17 4.09
CA TYR A 412 11.39 -11.90 3.37
C TYR A 412 11.64 -11.58 1.90
N ALA A 413 12.56 -10.66 1.60
CA ALA A 413 12.88 -10.29 0.23
C ALA A 413 13.41 -11.48 -0.56
N SER A 414 14.24 -12.34 0.07
CA SER A 414 14.71 -13.59 -0.55
C SER A 414 13.55 -14.54 -0.86
N LEU A 415 12.59 -14.71 0.05
CA LEU A 415 11.40 -15.53 -0.20
C LEU A 415 10.60 -15.00 -1.38
N VAL A 416 10.30 -13.70 -1.40
CA VAL A 416 9.52 -13.11 -2.48
C VAL A 416 10.25 -13.22 -3.81
N ALA A 417 11.57 -12.99 -3.85
CA ALA A 417 12.39 -13.17 -5.05
C ALA A 417 12.37 -14.62 -5.55
N TRP A 418 12.45 -15.60 -4.64
CA TRP A 418 12.41 -17.02 -4.99
C TRP A 418 11.04 -17.43 -5.57
N VAL A 419 9.93 -17.03 -4.95
CA VAL A 419 8.57 -17.27 -5.48
C VAL A 419 8.35 -16.50 -6.79
N SER A 420 8.92 -15.29 -6.92
CA SER A 420 8.85 -14.52 -8.16
C SER A 420 9.52 -15.27 -9.31
N LYS A 421 10.71 -15.80 -9.07
CA LYS A 421 11.42 -16.61 -10.07
C LYS A 421 10.61 -17.86 -10.43
N LEU A 422 10.04 -18.54 -9.43
CA LEU A 422 9.20 -19.72 -9.65
C LEU A 422 8.00 -19.39 -10.56
N ALA A 423 7.35 -18.24 -10.34
CA ALA A 423 6.27 -17.79 -11.20
C ALA A 423 6.74 -17.48 -12.63
N ILE A 424 7.90 -16.84 -12.80
CA ILE A 424 8.47 -16.58 -14.12
C ILE A 424 8.79 -17.89 -14.85
N ASP A 425 9.39 -18.87 -14.15
CA ASP A 425 9.72 -20.19 -14.69
C ASP A 425 8.44 -21.02 -14.97
N CYS A 426 7.31 -20.70 -14.32
CA CYS A 426 5.98 -21.19 -14.68
C CYS A 426 5.35 -20.47 -15.89
N GLY A 427 6.07 -19.56 -16.56
CA GLY A 427 5.66 -18.87 -17.79
C GLY A 427 4.87 -17.58 -17.61
N TRP A 428 4.81 -17.04 -16.38
CA TRP A 428 4.03 -15.83 -16.07
C TRP A 428 4.80 -14.55 -16.39
N GLU A 429 4.11 -13.56 -16.95
CA GLU A 429 4.57 -12.17 -16.94
C GLU A 429 4.21 -11.60 -15.55
N LEU A 430 5.16 -11.69 -14.63
CA LEU A 430 4.89 -11.44 -13.22
C LEU A 430 4.80 -9.94 -12.91
N GLU A 431 3.64 -9.53 -12.39
CA GLU A 431 3.43 -8.20 -11.83
C GLU A 431 3.60 -8.23 -10.30
N LYS A 432 4.02 -7.11 -9.73
CA LYS A 432 4.21 -6.95 -8.28
C LYS A 432 3.50 -5.71 -7.77
N GLU A 433 2.83 -5.81 -6.64
CA GLU A 433 2.22 -4.66 -5.95
C GLU A 433 2.62 -4.64 -4.48
N MET A 434 2.92 -3.45 -3.95
CA MET A 434 3.09 -3.29 -2.50
C MET A 434 1.76 -2.86 -1.90
N LEU A 435 0.99 -3.81 -1.37
CA LEU A 435 -0.36 -3.57 -0.86
C LEU A 435 -0.37 -2.57 0.31
N ARG A 436 -1.38 -1.70 0.34
CA ARG A 436 -1.58 -0.71 1.41
C ARG A 436 -2.32 -1.29 2.62
N ILE A 437 -1.82 -2.41 3.13
CA ILE A 437 -2.35 -3.14 4.29
C ILE A 437 -1.46 -2.96 5.53
N PRO A 438 -2.00 -3.13 6.76
CA PRO A 438 -1.24 -3.07 8.01
C PRO A 438 -0.37 -4.32 8.26
N SER A 439 0.33 -4.80 7.22
CA SER A 439 1.22 -5.96 7.26
C SER A 439 2.67 -5.57 6.98
N THR A 440 3.60 -6.31 7.57
CA THR A 440 5.02 -6.28 7.16
C THR A 440 5.29 -7.16 5.94
N ARG A 441 4.33 -8.00 5.55
CA ARG A 441 4.42 -9.00 4.48
C ARG A 441 3.46 -8.67 3.33
N LYS A 442 3.61 -7.49 2.75
CA LYS A 442 2.59 -6.89 1.86
C LYS A 442 2.97 -6.83 0.38
N GLU A 443 4.04 -7.49 -0.05
CA GLU A 443 4.35 -7.65 -1.47
C GLU A 443 3.44 -8.74 -2.05
N CYS A 444 2.60 -8.34 -3.00
CA CYS A 444 1.69 -9.19 -3.75
C CYS A 444 2.31 -9.53 -5.11
N LEU A 445 2.25 -10.80 -5.48
CA LEU A 445 2.66 -11.35 -6.77
C LEU A 445 1.41 -11.65 -7.58
N LEU A 446 1.30 -11.08 -8.78
CA LEU A 446 0.14 -11.21 -9.66
C LEU A 446 0.56 -11.86 -10.98
N GLY A 447 -0.03 -13.01 -11.29
CA GLY A 447 0.06 -13.64 -12.60
C GLY A 447 -1.28 -13.58 -13.31
N ARG A 448 -1.41 -12.68 -14.28
CA ARG A 448 -2.61 -12.58 -15.16
C ARG A 448 -2.28 -12.55 -16.65
N ARG A 449 -1.00 -12.40 -17.00
CA ARG A 449 -0.47 -12.43 -18.37
C ARG A 449 0.63 -13.48 -18.51
N ARG A 450 0.82 -13.98 -19.72
CA ARG A 450 1.75 -15.08 -20.03
C ARG A 450 2.87 -14.57 -20.90
N VAL A 451 4.10 -14.98 -20.58
CA VAL A 451 5.25 -14.87 -21.51
C VAL A 451 5.31 -16.10 -22.42
N PHE A 452 5.00 -17.28 -21.86
CA PHE A 452 4.98 -18.55 -22.57
C PHE A 452 3.59 -19.21 -22.48
N PRO A 453 3.08 -19.85 -23.55
CA PRO A 453 1.85 -20.64 -23.50
C PRO A 453 1.86 -21.69 -22.37
N PHE A 454 0.68 -22.06 -21.86
CA PHE A 454 0.56 -23.09 -20.80
C PHE A 454 1.19 -24.43 -21.23
N SER A 455 0.96 -24.84 -22.48
CA SER A 455 1.47 -26.09 -23.06
C SER A 455 2.99 -26.18 -23.21
N GLU A 456 3.71 -25.05 -23.12
CA GLU A 456 5.18 -25.03 -23.22
C GLU A 456 5.88 -25.20 -21.87
N ILE A 457 5.13 -25.18 -20.77
CA ILE A 457 5.69 -25.30 -19.43
C ILE A 457 5.54 -26.73 -18.95
N ASP A 458 6.66 -27.44 -18.81
CA ASP A 458 6.70 -28.70 -18.08
C ASP A 458 6.76 -28.41 -16.57
N VAL A 459 5.63 -28.61 -15.90
CA VAL A 459 5.50 -28.35 -14.46
C VAL A 459 6.32 -29.33 -13.60
N GLU A 460 6.60 -30.54 -14.08
CA GLU A 460 7.42 -31.52 -13.35
C GLU A 460 8.88 -31.07 -13.35
N ASP A 461 9.37 -30.56 -14.48
CA ASP A 461 10.71 -29.96 -14.59
C ASP A 461 10.85 -28.73 -13.69
N VAL A 462 9.82 -27.86 -13.64
CA VAL A 462 9.80 -26.71 -12.71
C VAL A 462 9.84 -27.20 -11.26
N ILE A 463 9.04 -28.19 -10.88
CA ILE A 463 9.05 -28.75 -9.52
C ILE A 463 10.44 -29.31 -9.19
N ALA A 464 11.06 -30.05 -10.10
CA ALA A 464 12.39 -30.63 -9.92
C ALA A 464 13.47 -29.55 -9.76
N ALA A 465 13.44 -28.49 -10.58
CA ALA A 465 14.36 -27.36 -10.51
C ALA A 465 14.31 -26.61 -9.17
N TYR A 466 13.19 -26.71 -8.45
CA TYR A 466 12.95 -26.05 -7.18
C TYR A 466 13.07 -26.99 -5.96
N GLY A 467 13.76 -28.12 -6.14
CA GLY A 467 14.10 -29.05 -5.05
C GLY A 467 13.10 -30.21 -4.88
N GLY A 468 12.13 -30.32 -5.77
CA GLY A 468 11.12 -31.37 -5.76
C GLY A 468 10.04 -31.20 -4.69
N ALA A 469 9.06 -32.09 -4.74
CA ALA A 469 7.90 -32.10 -3.84
C ALA A 469 7.82 -33.37 -2.97
N LEU A 470 8.90 -34.15 -2.90
CA LEU A 470 8.94 -35.39 -2.12
C LEU A 470 8.65 -35.10 -0.65
N GLY A 471 7.66 -35.79 -0.09
CA GLY A 471 7.20 -35.59 1.29
C GLY A 471 6.15 -34.49 1.47
N TRP A 472 5.67 -33.84 0.39
CA TRP A 472 4.56 -32.88 0.47
C TRP A 472 3.34 -33.48 1.14
N GLU A 473 2.88 -34.64 0.66
CA GLU A 473 1.65 -35.26 1.17
C GLU A 473 1.74 -35.54 2.68
N GLU A 474 2.84 -36.13 3.14
CA GLU A 474 3.07 -36.35 4.57
C GLU A 474 3.09 -35.04 5.36
N ASN A 475 3.70 -33.98 4.84
CA ASN A 475 3.78 -32.69 5.51
C ASN A 475 2.44 -31.95 5.53
N ALA A 476 1.68 -32.00 4.43
CA ALA A 476 0.35 -31.43 4.34
C ALA A 476 -0.63 -32.15 5.29
N LEU A 477 -0.55 -33.48 5.40
CA LEU A 477 -1.37 -34.26 6.32
C LEU A 477 -1.01 -34.04 7.79
N LYS A 478 0.23 -33.64 8.12
CA LYS A 478 0.58 -33.21 9.49
C LYS A 478 -0.19 -31.96 9.93
N LEU A 479 -0.64 -31.11 9.01
CA LEU A 479 -1.44 -29.92 9.34
C LEU A 479 -2.79 -30.30 9.95
N VAL A 480 -3.31 -31.49 9.63
CA VAL A 480 -4.56 -32.05 10.17
C VAL A 480 -4.36 -32.61 11.59
N LYS A 481 -3.21 -33.23 11.86
CA LYS A 481 -2.94 -33.98 13.10
C LYS A 481 -2.43 -33.13 14.27
N VAL A 482 -1.87 -31.96 13.99
CA VAL A 482 -1.37 -31.05 15.03
C VAL A 482 -2.49 -30.06 15.34
N GLY A 483 -2.83 -29.87 16.62
CA GLY A 483 -3.82 -28.87 17.06
C GLY A 483 -3.55 -27.46 16.49
N PRO A 484 -4.55 -26.54 16.50
CA PRO A 484 -4.40 -25.22 15.90
C PRO A 484 -3.11 -24.56 16.40
N ARG A 485 -2.21 -24.20 15.46
CA ARG A 485 -1.07 -23.34 15.82
C ARG A 485 -1.70 -22.01 16.25
N GLY A 486 -1.50 -21.64 17.53
CA GLY A 486 -1.80 -20.30 18.00
C GLY A 486 -0.88 -19.35 17.26
N HIS A 487 -1.41 -18.66 16.25
CA HIS A 487 -0.76 -17.52 15.63
C HIS A 487 -1.48 -16.27 16.07
#